data_AF-A0A937APG0-F1
#
_entry.id   AF-A0A937APG0-F1
#
_cell.length_a   1.000
_cell.length_b   1.000
_cell.length_c   1.000
_cell.angle_alpha   90.00
_cell.angle_beta   90.00
_cell.angle_gamma   90.00
#
_symmetry.space_group_name_H-M   'P 1'
#
loop_
_entity.id
_entity.type
_entity.pdbx_description
1 polymer ?
#
loop_
_entity_poly.entity_id
_entity_poly.type
_entity_poly.pdbx_seq_one_letter_code
_entity_poly.pdbx_strand_id
1 'polypeptide(L)'
;VSVVPRTLQMSPVTRDSLAIEYVVDVGVQKKLPADGMDAAIDELLVLVEAIADHLRFKRLESFPDAAWVGINNEPVVSSEALEQHRVFTSVLSVTYRERR
;
A
#
# COMPACT_ATOMS: atom_id res chain seq x y z
N VAL A 1 3.54 -10.30 4.02
CA VAL A 1 2.86 -9.01 3.88
C VAL A 1 2.89 -8.32 5.22
N SER A 2 3.36 -7.09 5.27
CA SER A 2 3.34 -6.23 6.46
C SER A 2 2.45 -5.01 6.19
N VAL A 3 1.83 -4.47 7.23
CA VAL A 3 0.99 -3.28 7.14
C VAL A 3 1.43 -2.31 8.22
N VAL A 4 1.74 -1.08 7.84
CA VAL A 4 2.29 -0.07 8.74
C VAL A 4 1.63 1.28 8.46
N PRO A 5 1.15 2.02 9.47
CA PRO A 5 0.69 3.39 9.25
C PRO A 5 1.88 4.27 8.84
N ARG A 6 1.73 5.03 7.75
CA ARG A 6 2.73 6.02 7.30
C ARG A 6 2.46 7.38 7.94
N THR A 7 1.25 7.91 7.78
CA THR A 7 0.90 9.26 8.21
C THR A 7 -0.55 9.34 8.69
N LEU A 8 -0.78 10.16 9.72
CA LEU A 8 -2.09 10.67 10.10
C LEU A 8 -2.04 12.19 10.05
N GLN A 9 -2.89 12.80 9.23
CA GLN A 9 -2.94 14.25 9.07
C GLN A 9 -4.36 14.77 9.34
N MET A 10 -4.44 15.90 10.04
CA MET A 10 -5.69 16.58 10.37
C MET A 10 -5.65 17.98 9.77
N SER A 11 -6.67 18.36 9.01
CA SER A 11 -6.78 19.70 8.41
C SER A 11 -8.18 20.28 8.58
N PRO A 12 -8.32 21.56 8.98
CA PRO A 12 -9.63 22.19 9.10
C PRO A 12 -10.27 22.33 7.71
N VAL A 13 -11.56 22.00 7.61
CA VAL A 13 -12.36 22.19 6.38
C VAL A 13 -13.26 23.41 6.51
N THR A 14 -13.84 23.60 7.70
CA THR A 14 -14.60 24.79 8.09
C THR A 14 -14.20 25.19 9.51
N ARG A 15 -14.88 26.18 10.10
CA ARG A 15 -14.63 26.58 11.49
C ARG A 15 -14.97 25.47 12.49
N ASP A 16 -15.93 24.60 12.16
CA ASP A 16 -16.47 23.58 13.06
C ASP A 16 -16.28 22.15 12.51
N SER A 17 -15.42 21.94 11.51
CA SER A 17 -15.20 20.62 10.89
C SER A 17 -13.75 20.36 10.47
N LEU A 18 -13.36 19.09 10.50
CA LEU A 18 -12.02 18.57 10.25
C LEU A 18 -12.04 17.49 9.16
N ALA A 19 -11.03 17.48 8.28
CA ALA A 19 -10.69 16.33 7.47
C ALA A 19 -9.53 15.58 8.13
N ILE A 20 -9.67 14.28 8.29
CA ILE A 20 -8.61 13.39 8.78
C ILE A 20 -8.18 12.51 7.62
N GLU A 21 -6.90 12.56 7.27
CA GLU A 21 -6.30 11.74 6.23
C GLU A 21 -5.38 10.69 6.86
N TYR A 22 -5.56 9.44 6.44
CA TYR A 22 -4.79 8.28 6.87
C TYR A 22 -4.05 7.74 5.66
N VAL A 23 -2.73 7.66 5.75
CA VAL A 23 -1.89 6.98 4.76
C VAL A 23 -1.35 5.71 5.40
N VAL A 24 -1.68 4.57 4.80
CA VAL A 24 -1.28 3.24 5.26
C VAL A 24 -0.41 2.58 4.21
N ASP A 25 0.75 2.11 4.61
CA ASP A 25 1.65 1.36 3.74
C ASP A 25 1.42 -0.14 3.90
N VAL A 26 1.30 -0.83 2.77
CA VAL A 26 1.24 -2.28 2.68
C VAL A 26 2.51 -2.75 1.97
N GLY A 27 3.40 -3.38 2.74
CA GLY A 27 4.66 -3.95 2.26
C GLY A 27 4.51 -5.40 1.81
N VAL A 28 4.92 -5.69 0.58
CA VAL A 28 5.10 -7.05 0.06
C VAL A 28 6.58 -7.30 -0.12
N GLN A 29 7.13 -8.20 0.70
CA GLN A 29 8.54 -8.56 0.65
C GLN A 29 8.69 -10.07 0.67
N LYS A 30 9.51 -10.61 -0.24
CA LYS A 30 9.81 -12.04 -0.31
C LYS A 30 11.20 -12.26 -0.91
N LYS A 31 11.95 -13.20 -0.32
CA LYS A 31 13.21 -13.67 -0.90
C LYS A 31 12.92 -14.53 -2.12
N LEU A 32 13.59 -14.26 -3.23
CA LEU A 32 13.42 -14.93 -4.50
C LEU A 32 14.28 -16.21 -4.57
N PRO A 33 13.77 -17.28 -5.21
CA PRO A 33 14.54 -18.48 -5.45
C PRO A 33 15.73 -18.22 -6.40
N ALA A 34 16.69 -19.15 -6.44
CA ALA A 34 17.79 -19.09 -7.42
C ALA A 34 17.29 -19.42 -8.83
N ASP A 35 16.44 -20.44 -8.94
CA ASP A 35 15.82 -20.89 -10.18
C ASP A 35 14.39 -20.34 -10.28
N GLY A 36 13.95 -19.97 -11.49
CA GLY A 36 12.58 -19.49 -11.73
C GLY A 36 12.27 -18.13 -11.12
N MET A 37 13.28 -17.25 -11.02
CA MET A 37 13.15 -15.90 -10.45
C MET A 37 12.04 -15.09 -11.12
N ASP A 38 11.98 -15.10 -12.45
CA ASP A 38 11.00 -14.32 -13.23
C ASP A 38 9.57 -14.73 -12.88
N ALA A 39 9.28 -16.04 -12.86
CA ALA A 39 7.97 -16.56 -12.47
C ALA A 39 7.59 -16.16 -11.04
N ALA A 40 8.55 -16.21 -10.11
CA ALA A 40 8.32 -15.80 -8.72
C ALA A 40 8.07 -14.28 -8.59
N ILE A 41 8.68 -13.45 -9.43
CA ILE A 41 8.42 -12.01 -9.51
C ILE A 41 7.01 -11.77 -10.07
N ASP A 42 6.64 -12.44 -11.15
CA ASP A 42 5.31 -12.32 -11.77
C ASP A 42 4.19 -12.66 -10.77
N GLU A 43 4.34 -13.75 -10.02
CA GLU A 43 3.39 -14.12 -8.95
C GLU A 43 3.26 -13.04 -7.87
N LEU A 44 4.36 -12.38 -7.51
CA LEU A 44 4.37 -11.31 -6.51
C LEU A 44 3.74 -10.02 -7.05
N LEU A 45 3.95 -9.69 -8.32
CA LEU A 45 3.28 -8.57 -8.97
C LEU A 45 1.76 -8.79 -9.03
N VAL A 46 1.31 -9.99 -9.37
CA VAL A 46 -0.10 -10.37 -9.33
C VAL A 46 -0.68 -10.22 -7.91
N LEU A 47 0.07 -10.61 -6.88
CA LEU A 47 -0.36 -10.41 -5.49
C LEU A 47 -0.49 -8.92 -5.13
N VAL A 48 0.48 -8.08 -5.54
CA VAL A 48 0.43 -6.63 -5.30
C VAL A 48 -0.80 -6.03 -5.96
N GLU A 49 -1.08 -6.39 -7.21
CA GLU A 49 -2.30 -5.96 -7.93
C GLU A 49 -3.58 -6.45 -7.23
N ALA A 50 -3.63 -7.71 -6.81
CA ALA A 50 -4.78 -8.26 -6.09
C ALA A 50 -5.06 -7.52 -4.76
N ILE A 51 -4.00 -7.10 -4.05
CA ILE A 51 -4.13 -6.28 -2.84
C ILE A 51 -4.70 -4.90 -3.19
N ALA A 52 -4.16 -4.23 -4.22
CA ALA A 52 -4.66 -2.94 -4.66
C ALA A 52 -6.13 -3.02 -5.08
N ASP A 53 -6.50 -4.06 -5.84
CA ASP A 53 -7.87 -4.32 -6.28
C ASP A 53 -8.82 -4.67 -5.13
N HIS A 54 -8.32 -5.32 -4.09
CA HIS A 54 -9.11 -5.59 -2.91
C HIS A 54 -9.42 -4.31 -2.12
N LEU A 55 -8.52 -3.32 -2.11
CA LEU A 55 -8.64 -2.09 -1.32
C LEU A 55 -9.31 -0.95 -2.08
N ARG A 56 -9.14 -0.88 -3.41
CA ARG A 56 -9.69 0.21 -4.24
C ARG A 56 -11.21 0.31 -4.09
N PHE A 57 -11.69 1.54 -3.98
CA PHE A 57 -13.12 1.87 -3.88
C PHE A 57 -13.87 1.24 -2.69
N LYS A 58 -13.16 0.71 -1.69
CA LYS A 58 -13.79 0.14 -0.49
C LYS A 58 -13.60 1.04 0.73
N ARG A 59 -14.62 1.05 1.60
CA ARG A 59 -14.48 1.55 2.97
C ARG A 59 -13.95 0.42 3.84
N LEU A 60 -13.26 0.77 4.92
CA LEU A 60 -12.81 -0.21 5.90
C LEU A 60 -14.01 -0.64 6.76
N GLU A 61 -14.23 -1.95 6.92
CA GLU A 61 -15.41 -2.49 7.62
C GLU A 61 -15.54 -1.95 9.05
N SER A 62 -14.42 -1.84 9.77
CA SER A 62 -14.37 -1.31 11.13
C SER A 62 -14.33 0.22 11.20
N PHE A 63 -14.14 0.92 10.07
CA PHE A 63 -14.06 2.37 9.99
C PHE A 63 -14.88 2.88 8.80
N PRO A 64 -16.22 2.79 8.87
CA PRO A 64 -17.10 3.11 7.76
C PRO A 64 -17.01 4.59 7.32
N ASP A 65 -16.61 5.50 8.22
CA ASP A 65 -16.47 6.93 7.91
C ASP A 65 -15.19 7.25 7.11
N ALA A 66 -14.21 6.35 7.11
CA ALA A 66 -12.97 6.46 6.34
C ALA A 66 -13.20 6.01 4.88
N ALA A 67 -13.41 6.99 3.99
CA ALA A 67 -13.59 6.75 2.57
C ALA A 67 -12.24 6.59 1.86
N TRP A 68 -12.15 5.63 0.94
CA TRP A 68 -10.99 5.49 0.06
C TRP A 68 -10.79 6.75 -0.78
N VAL A 69 -9.55 7.24 -0.84
CA VAL A 69 -9.15 8.42 -1.63
C VAL A 69 -8.29 8.00 -2.82
N GLY A 70 -7.36 7.08 -2.60
CA GLY A 70 -6.38 6.72 -3.62
C GLY A 70 -5.46 5.60 -3.17
N ILE A 71 -4.79 4.98 -4.15
CA ILE A 71 -3.68 4.07 -3.96
C ILE A 71 -2.54 4.55 -4.83
N ASN A 72 -1.35 4.59 -4.26
CA ASN A 72 -0.10 4.76 -4.99
C ASN A 72 0.71 3.48 -4.85
N ASN A 73 1.11 2.88 -5.97
CA ASN A 73 2.05 1.77 -5.97
C ASN A 73 3.42 2.34 -6.34
N GLU A 74 4.31 2.41 -5.36
CA GLU A 74 5.72 2.70 -5.61
C GLU A 74 6.44 1.35 -5.60
N PRO A 75 6.68 0.73 -6.77
CA PRO A 75 7.50 -0.46 -6.82
C PRO A 75 8.89 -0.08 -6.31
N VAL A 76 9.23 -0.52 -5.10
CA VAL A 76 10.58 -0.43 -4.54
C VAL A 76 11.43 -1.55 -5.14
N VAL A 77 11.51 -1.53 -6.47
CA VAL A 77 12.36 -2.44 -7.23
C VAL A 77 13.53 -1.59 -7.72
N SER A 78 14.50 -1.34 -6.84
CA SER A 78 15.81 -0.95 -7.36
C SER A 78 16.43 -2.21 -7.95
N SER A 79 16.91 -2.13 -9.20
CA SER A 79 17.66 -3.21 -9.84
C SER A 79 18.79 -3.70 -8.93
N GLU A 80 19.41 -2.78 -8.19
CA GLU A 80 20.44 -3.03 -7.20
C GLU A 80 20.00 -3.95 -6.04
N ALA A 81 18.81 -3.77 -5.47
CA ALA A 81 18.32 -4.62 -4.37
C ALA A 81 17.97 -6.03 -4.83
N LEU A 82 17.44 -6.17 -6.05
CA LEU A 82 17.19 -7.47 -6.66
C LEU A 82 18.51 -8.21 -6.95
N GLU A 83 19.50 -7.50 -7.52
CA GLU A 83 20.81 -8.07 -7.87
C GLU A 83 21.63 -8.49 -6.63
N GLN A 84 21.67 -7.67 -5.59
CA GLN A 84 22.53 -7.94 -4.42
C GLN A 84 21.90 -8.89 -3.41
N HIS A 85 20.58 -8.83 -3.21
CA HIS A 85 19.94 -9.55 -2.11
C HIS A 85 18.93 -10.61 -2.56
N ARG A 86 18.51 -10.59 -3.84
CA ARG A 86 17.42 -11.44 -4.37
C ARG A 86 16.16 -11.33 -3.51
N VAL A 87 15.78 -10.10 -3.16
CA VAL A 87 14.57 -9.83 -2.39
C VAL A 87 13.69 -8.89 -3.19
N PHE A 88 12.50 -9.36 -3.51
CA PHE A 88 11.45 -8.52 -4.05
C PHE A 88 10.89 -7.66 -2.91
N THR A 89 10.71 -6.35 -3.17
CA THR A 89 10.06 -5.41 -2.26
C THR A 89 9.10 -4.52 -3.05
N SER A 90 7.87 -4.41 -2.60
CA SER A 90 6.89 -3.46 -3.13
C SER A 90 6.12 -2.82 -1.97
N VAL A 91 5.82 -1.53 -2.10
CA VAL A 91 5.04 -0.78 -1.11
C VAL A 91 3.85 -0.13 -1.80
N LEU A 92 2.65 -0.48 -1.33
CA LEU A 92 1.41 0.17 -1.70
C LEU A 92 1.05 1.18 -0.61
N SER A 93 0.95 2.46 -0.95
CA SER A 93 0.41 3.48 -0.05
C SER A 93 -1.06 3.69 -0.35
N VAL A 94 -1.92 3.39 0.61
CA VAL A 94 -3.36 3.55 0.51
C VAL A 94 -3.80 4.73 1.37
N THR A 95 -4.54 5.66 0.76
CA THR A 95 -5.04 6.85 1.44
C THR A 95 -6.53 6.72 1.71
N TYR A 96 -6.92 6.91 2.96
CA TYR A 96 -8.31 7.06 3.39
C TYR A 96 -8.54 8.44 3.98
N ARG A 97 -9.76 8.95 3.85
CA ARG A 97 -10.15 10.24 4.42
C ARG A 97 -11.50 10.15 5.11
N GLU A 98 -11.53 10.68 6.33
CA GLU A 98 -12.72 10.88 7.15
C GLU A 98 -13.02 12.39 7.24
N ARG A 99 -14.30 12.76 7.31
CA ARG A 99 -14.74 14.11 7.65
C ARG A 99 -15.45 14.07 9.00
N ARG A 100 -14.99 14.89 9.95
CA ARG A 100 -15.58 15.04 11.29
C ARG A 100 -16.02 16.47 11.55
#